data_AF-A0A0I2J031-F1
#
_entry.id   AF-A0A0I2J031-F1
#
_cell.length_a   1.000
_cell.length_b   1.000
_cell.length_c   1.000
_cell.angle_alpha   90.00
_cell.angle_beta   90.00
_cell.angle_gamma   90.00
#
_symmetry.space_group_name_H-M   'P 1'
#
loop_
_entity.id
_entity.type
_entity.pdbx_description
1 polymer ?
#
loop_
_entity_poly.entity_id
_entity_poly.type
_entity_poly.pdbx_seq_one_letter_code
_entity_poly.pdbx_strand_id
1 'polypeptide(L)'
;MVVRETTHRFSRLSFHRAMVGRRLPLLKTASGLTWLAFCPEQERKELIEMLAARPGDDYQLAREPLKLQAILARARKEGYGQNYRGWDQEEKIASIAVPLRSEQRVIGCLNLVYMASAMTIEQAAEKHLPALQRVAKQIEEGVESQAILVAGRRSGVHLR
;
A
#
# COMPACT_ATOMS: atom_id res chain seq x y z
N MET A 1 6.30 -1.59 -6.02
CA MET A 1 6.25 -0.51 -4.99
C MET A 1 7.60 -0.42 -4.29
N VAL A 2 7.96 0.71 -3.65
CA VAL A 2 9.22 0.86 -2.88
C VAL A 2 8.91 1.33 -1.46
N VAL A 3 9.54 0.72 -0.45
CA VAL A 3 9.43 1.17 0.94
C VAL A 3 10.18 2.49 1.10
N ARG A 4 9.47 3.56 1.48
CA ARG A 4 10.08 4.87 1.75
C ARG A 4 10.41 5.07 3.22
N GLU A 5 9.53 4.64 4.12
CA GLU A 5 9.75 4.70 5.56
C GLU A 5 9.24 3.45 6.25
N THR A 6 9.80 3.16 7.42
CA THR A 6 9.44 1.96 8.18
C THR A 6 9.89 2.01 9.64
N THR A 7 9.05 1.43 10.51
CA THR A 7 9.34 1.18 11.93
C THR A 7 10.04 -0.15 12.18
N HIS A 8 10.36 -0.95 11.15
CA HIS A 8 11.06 -2.24 11.28
C HIS A 8 12.35 -2.13 12.12
N ARG A 9 13.10 -1.02 12.00
CA ARG A 9 14.33 -0.77 12.76
C ARG A 9 14.11 -0.60 14.28
N PHE A 10 12.89 -0.29 14.70
CA PHE A 10 12.51 -0.05 16.09
C PHE A 10 11.71 -1.22 16.70
N SER A 11 11.23 -2.16 15.87
CA SER A 11 10.42 -3.27 16.34
C SER A 11 11.29 -4.46 16.75
N ARG A 12 11.14 -4.92 18.00
CA ARG A 12 11.77 -6.15 18.49
C ARG A 12 11.25 -7.41 17.80
N LEU A 13 10.10 -7.33 17.14
CA LEU A 13 9.49 -8.43 16.38
C LEU A 13 9.95 -8.46 14.91
N SER A 14 10.81 -7.53 14.51
CA SER A 14 11.29 -7.45 13.13
C SER A 14 12.47 -8.37 12.88
N PHE A 15 12.36 -9.21 11.85
CA PHE A 15 13.49 -9.98 11.30
C PHE A 15 14.32 -9.17 10.29
N HIS A 16 13.75 -8.08 9.75
CA HIS A 16 14.39 -7.24 8.74
C HIS A 16 14.72 -5.87 9.31
N ARG A 17 15.99 -5.47 9.30
CA ARG A 17 16.40 -4.16 9.83
C ARG A 17 16.56 -3.08 8.75
N ALA A 18 16.75 -3.48 7.49
CA ALA A 18 16.95 -2.57 6.36
C ALA A 18 15.84 -2.76 5.31
N MET A 19 14.67 -2.18 5.56
CA MET A 19 13.53 -2.28 4.65
C MET A 19 13.38 -1.07 3.73
N VAL A 20 13.94 0.09 4.08
CA VAL A 20 13.91 1.30 3.22
C VAL A 20 14.63 1.02 1.91
N GLY A 21 14.01 1.40 0.79
CA GLY A 21 14.52 1.14 -0.56
C GLY A 21 14.16 -0.24 -1.13
N ARG A 22 13.66 -1.18 -0.31
CA ARG A 22 13.23 -2.51 -0.79
C ARG A 22 12.04 -2.36 -1.74
N ARG A 23 12.10 -3.08 -2.86
CA ARG A 23 10.99 -3.21 -3.81
C ARG A 23 10.03 -4.30 -3.34
N LEU A 24 8.75 -3.96 -3.26
CA LEU A 24 7.68 -4.87 -2.89
C LEU A 24 6.84 -5.27 -4.12
N PRO A 25 6.55 -6.58 -4.30
CA PRO A 25 5.72 -7.08 -5.39
C PRO A 25 4.27 -6.63 -5.23
N LEU A 26 3.67 -6.11 -6.31
CA LEU A 26 2.33 -5.50 -6.25
C LEU A 26 1.23 -6.54 -5.97
N LEU A 27 1.32 -7.72 -6.58
CA LEU A 27 0.27 -8.73 -6.51
C LEU A 27 0.32 -9.63 -5.26
N LYS A 28 1.40 -9.51 -4.49
CA LYS A 28 1.71 -10.40 -3.36
C LYS A 28 1.73 -9.67 -2.01
N THR A 29 1.54 -8.35 -1.99
CA THR A 29 1.60 -7.53 -0.76
C THR A 29 0.32 -6.76 -0.54
N ALA A 30 -0.05 -6.54 0.74
CA ALA A 30 -1.24 -5.76 1.10
C ALA A 30 -1.18 -4.37 0.47
N SER A 31 -0.05 -3.67 0.58
CA SER A 31 0.13 -2.34 -0.01
C SER A 31 0.03 -2.33 -1.53
N GLY A 32 0.55 -3.36 -2.21
CA GLY A 32 0.44 -3.46 -3.66
C GLY A 32 -1.01 -3.66 -4.13
N LEU A 33 -1.75 -4.54 -3.45
CA LEU A 33 -3.17 -4.75 -3.70
C LEU A 33 -4.01 -3.52 -3.33
N THR A 34 -3.66 -2.80 -2.27
CA THR A 34 -4.25 -1.51 -1.92
C THR A 34 -4.02 -0.48 -3.03
N TRP A 35 -2.79 -0.33 -3.52
CA TRP A 35 -2.52 0.58 -4.65
C TRP A 35 -3.41 0.24 -5.85
N LEU A 36 -3.41 -1.01 -6.29
CA LEU A 36 -4.22 -1.46 -7.41
C LEU A 36 -5.73 -1.22 -7.17
N ALA A 37 -6.21 -1.44 -5.94
CA ALA A 37 -7.63 -1.29 -5.61
C ALA A 37 -8.13 0.15 -5.70
N PHE A 38 -7.28 1.13 -5.36
CA PHE A 38 -7.67 2.53 -5.18
C PHE A 38 -7.06 3.50 -6.22
N CYS A 39 -6.08 3.09 -7.03
CA CYS A 39 -5.57 3.89 -8.14
C CYS A 39 -6.64 4.06 -9.26
N PRO A 40 -6.48 5.08 -10.13
CA PRO A 40 -7.35 5.29 -11.28
C PRO A 40 -7.49 4.04 -12.15
N GLU A 41 -8.66 3.85 -12.77
CA GLU A 41 -8.95 2.63 -13.53
C GLU A 41 -7.99 2.42 -14.70
N GLN A 42 -7.65 3.49 -15.41
CA GLN A 42 -6.72 3.42 -16.54
C GLN A 42 -5.33 2.96 -16.08
N GLU A 43 -4.79 3.56 -15.02
CA GLU A 43 -3.50 3.17 -14.43
C GLU A 43 -3.51 1.72 -13.96
N ARG A 44 -4.60 1.30 -13.29
CA ARG A 44 -4.78 -0.10 -12.85
C ARG A 44 -4.73 -1.06 -14.04
N LYS A 45 -5.44 -0.77 -15.13
CA LYS A 45 -5.49 -1.63 -16.33
C LYS A 45 -4.11 -1.79 -16.95
N GLU A 46 -3.40 -0.68 -17.17
CA GLU A 46 -2.05 -0.67 -17.74
C GLU A 46 -1.05 -1.45 -16.86
N LEU A 47 -1.11 -1.27 -15.54
CA LEU A 47 -0.24 -2.00 -14.60
C LEU A 47 -0.54 -3.51 -14.61
N ILE A 48 -1.81 -3.91 -14.62
CA ILE A 48 -2.19 -5.33 -14.63
C ILE A 48 -1.73 -5.99 -15.95
N GLU A 49 -1.93 -5.33 -17.08
CA GLU A 49 -1.47 -5.82 -18.38
C GLU A 49 0.06 -6.01 -18.42
N MET A 50 0.81 -4.99 -17.98
CA MET A 50 2.27 -5.06 -17.88
C MET A 50 2.73 -6.21 -16.96
N LEU A 51 2.03 -6.44 -15.84
CA LEU A 51 2.35 -7.52 -14.92
C LEU A 51 2.02 -8.88 -15.53
N ALA A 52 0.88 -9.03 -16.20
CA ALA A 52 0.46 -10.29 -16.84
C ALA A 52 1.45 -10.78 -17.92
N ALA A 53 2.11 -9.84 -18.61
CA ALA A 53 3.13 -10.14 -19.62
C ALA A 53 4.45 -10.69 -19.04
N ARG A 54 4.70 -10.55 -17.72
CA ARG A 54 5.97 -10.99 -17.11
C ARG A 54 5.95 -12.46 -16.70
N PRO A 55 6.99 -13.27 -17.03
CA PRO A 55 7.04 -14.66 -16.63
C PRO A 55 7.24 -14.82 -15.11
N GLY A 56 6.79 -15.95 -14.55
CA GLY A 56 6.98 -16.33 -13.14
C GLY A 56 5.73 -16.21 -12.27
N ASP A 57 5.73 -16.96 -11.16
CA ASP A 57 4.58 -17.15 -10.27
C ASP A 57 4.20 -15.88 -9.48
N ASP A 58 5.14 -14.94 -9.35
CA ASP A 58 4.90 -13.62 -8.76
C ASP A 58 3.84 -12.81 -9.52
N TYR A 59 3.65 -13.12 -10.80
CA TYR A 59 2.74 -12.39 -11.70
C TYR A 59 1.45 -13.15 -12.02
N GLN A 60 1.30 -14.38 -11.52
CA GLN A 60 0.19 -15.27 -11.88
C GLN A 60 -1.19 -14.64 -11.61
N LEU A 61 -1.33 -13.90 -10.50
CA LEU A 61 -2.59 -13.25 -10.15
C LEU A 61 -3.07 -12.23 -11.20
N ALA A 62 -2.16 -11.61 -11.97
CA ALA A 62 -2.53 -10.68 -13.05
C ALA A 62 -3.15 -11.40 -14.26
N ARG A 63 -2.94 -12.72 -14.37
CA ARG A 63 -3.56 -13.59 -15.39
C ARG A 63 -4.85 -14.25 -14.91
N GLU A 64 -5.27 -13.96 -13.68
CA GLU A 64 -6.50 -14.47 -13.07
C GLU A 64 -7.50 -13.31 -12.84
N PRO A 65 -8.07 -12.71 -13.91
CA PRO A 65 -8.79 -11.43 -13.83
C PRO A 65 -9.98 -11.45 -12.87
N LEU A 66 -10.75 -12.55 -12.82
CA LEU A 66 -11.88 -12.70 -11.90
C LEU A 66 -11.44 -12.69 -10.44
N LYS A 67 -10.36 -13.43 -10.12
CA LYS A 67 -9.81 -13.52 -8.77
C LYS A 67 -9.20 -12.19 -8.34
N LEU A 68 -8.42 -11.55 -9.22
CA LEU A 68 -7.85 -10.24 -8.94
C LEU A 68 -8.97 -9.20 -8.74
N GLN A 69 -9.99 -9.17 -9.60
CA GLN A 69 -11.13 -8.26 -9.41
C GLN A 69 -11.84 -8.49 -8.07
N ALA A 70 -12.06 -9.73 -7.66
CA ALA A 70 -12.68 -10.05 -6.37
C ALA A 70 -11.85 -9.51 -5.19
N ILE A 71 -10.52 -9.67 -5.24
CA ILE A 71 -9.59 -9.13 -4.22
C ILE A 71 -9.66 -7.60 -4.19
N LEU A 72 -9.59 -6.94 -5.34
CA LEU A 72 -9.62 -5.47 -5.41
C LEU A 72 -10.99 -4.91 -5.00
N ALA A 73 -12.08 -5.60 -5.33
CA ALA A 73 -13.43 -5.22 -4.93
C ALA A 73 -13.63 -5.34 -3.42
N ARG A 74 -13.14 -6.44 -2.82
CA ARG A 74 -13.10 -6.61 -1.36
C ARG A 74 -12.31 -5.47 -0.71
N ALA A 75 -11.11 -5.17 -1.21
CA ALA A 75 -10.29 -4.10 -0.66
C ALA A 75 -10.98 -2.73 -0.70
N ARG A 76 -11.68 -2.41 -1.80
CA ARG A 76 -12.49 -1.18 -1.89
C ARG A 76 -13.65 -1.17 -0.92
N LYS A 77 -14.37 -2.28 -0.78
CA LYS A 77 -15.52 -2.42 0.14
C LYS A 77 -15.10 -2.25 1.60
N GLU A 78 -13.97 -2.85 1.98
CA GLU A 78 -13.47 -2.88 3.36
C GLU A 78 -12.60 -1.66 3.70
N GLY A 79 -12.12 -0.92 2.68
CA GLY A 79 -11.29 0.28 2.87
C GLY A 79 -9.80 0.00 3.06
N TYR A 80 -9.37 -1.26 2.93
CA TYR A 80 -7.97 -1.67 3.04
C TYR A 80 -7.68 -2.90 2.15
N GLY A 81 -6.46 -3.00 1.65
CA GLY A 81 -5.95 -4.23 1.05
C GLY A 81 -5.29 -5.11 2.11
N GLN A 82 -5.27 -6.42 1.85
CA GLN A 82 -4.77 -7.42 2.79
C GLN A 82 -3.86 -8.42 2.11
N ASN A 83 -2.93 -8.97 2.88
CA ASN A 83 -2.13 -10.12 2.52
C ASN A 83 -2.04 -11.07 3.71
N TYR A 84 -2.39 -12.33 3.50
CA TYR A 84 -2.22 -13.40 4.47
C TYR A 84 -1.29 -14.46 3.88
N ARG A 85 0.00 -14.40 4.23
CA ARG A 85 1.04 -15.36 3.80
C ARG A 85 1.21 -15.49 2.27
N GLY A 86 0.69 -14.55 1.49
CA GLY A 86 0.77 -14.56 0.04
C GLY A 86 2.09 -14.04 -0.52
N TRP A 87 3.08 -13.76 0.34
CA TRP A 87 4.45 -13.46 -0.10
C TRP A 87 5.36 -14.59 0.39
N ASP A 88 5.76 -15.45 -0.52
CA ASP A 88 6.44 -16.73 -0.22
C ASP A 88 7.80 -16.52 0.48
N GLN A 89 8.42 -15.33 0.33
CA GLN A 89 9.64 -14.97 1.07
C GLN A 89 9.37 -14.62 2.55
N GLU A 90 8.11 -14.43 2.93
CA GLU A 90 7.69 -13.98 4.26
C GLU A 90 6.43 -14.74 4.74
N GLU A 91 6.40 -16.07 4.66
CA GLU A 91 5.22 -16.89 4.99
C GLU A 91 4.69 -16.74 6.43
N LYS A 92 5.49 -16.14 7.32
CA LYS A 92 5.14 -15.92 8.73
C LYS A 92 4.36 -14.62 8.96
N ILE A 93 4.26 -13.74 7.96
CA ILE A 93 3.61 -12.44 8.13
C ILE A 93 2.24 -12.38 7.49
N ALA A 94 1.39 -11.56 8.11
CA ALA A 94 0.19 -11.03 7.52
C ALA A 94 0.26 -9.50 7.57
N SER A 95 -0.52 -8.84 6.72
CA SER A 95 -0.55 -7.39 6.67
C SER A 95 -1.88 -6.84 6.16
N ILE A 96 -2.20 -5.63 6.63
CA ILE A 96 -3.26 -4.78 6.09
C ILE A 96 -2.66 -3.44 5.70
N ALA A 97 -3.17 -2.83 4.63
CA ALA A 97 -2.70 -1.54 4.17
C ALA A 97 -3.85 -0.64 3.71
N VAL A 98 -3.76 0.63 4.08
CA VAL A 98 -4.67 1.69 3.64
C VAL A 98 -3.98 2.58 2.61
N PRO A 99 -4.73 3.12 1.64
CA PRO A 99 -4.18 4.07 0.68
C PRO A 99 -3.88 5.41 1.38
N LEU A 100 -2.84 6.09 0.90
CA LEU A 100 -2.59 7.51 1.18
C LEU A 100 -2.97 8.30 -0.07
N ARG A 101 -3.74 9.37 0.09
CA ARG A 101 -4.26 10.19 -0.99
C ARG A 101 -3.80 11.62 -0.89
N SER A 102 -3.75 12.28 -2.04
CA SER A 102 -3.68 13.72 -2.15
C SER A 102 -4.60 14.12 -3.29
N GLU A 103 -5.49 15.07 -3.03
CA GLU A 103 -6.61 15.39 -3.91
C GLU A 103 -7.42 14.11 -4.25
N GLN A 104 -7.53 13.77 -5.54
CA GLN A 104 -8.24 12.58 -6.01
C GLN A 104 -7.33 11.40 -6.38
N ARG A 105 -6.04 11.44 -5.99
CA ARG A 105 -5.04 10.43 -6.40
C ARG A 105 -4.45 9.71 -5.21
N VAL A 106 -4.16 8.42 -5.39
CA VAL A 106 -3.35 7.65 -4.44
C VAL A 106 -1.89 8.03 -4.65
N ILE A 107 -1.20 8.39 -3.57
CA ILE A 107 0.22 8.79 -3.57
C ILE A 107 1.11 7.78 -2.83
N GLY A 108 0.50 6.85 -2.10
CA GLY A 108 1.21 5.78 -1.40
C GLY A 108 0.26 4.86 -0.64
N CYS A 109 0.82 4.04 0.23
CA CYS A 109 0.05 3.20 1.14
C CYS A 109 0.73 3.17 2.50
N LEU A 110 -0.08 3.18 3.57
CA LEU A 110 0.38 2.94 4.93
C LEU A 110 0.08 1.49 5.29
N ASN A 111 1.12 0.75 5.69
CA ASN A 111 1.05 -0.69 5.90
C ASN A 111 1.28 -1.06 7.37
N LEU A 112 0.52 -2.03 7.87
CA LEU A 112 0.76 -2.69 9.14
C LEU A 112 1.13 -4.16 8.88
N VAL A 113 2.32 -4.56 9.32
CA VAL A 113 2.82 -5.93 9.24
C VAL A 113 2.83 -6.55 10.63
N TYR A 114 2.37 -7.79 10.74
CA TYR A 114 2.31 -8.54 11.99
C TYR A 114 2.52 -10.04 11.75
N MET A 115 2.79 -10.79 12.81
CA MET A 115 2.91 -12.25 12.72
C MET A 115 1.55 -12.87 12.44
N ALA A 116 1.45 -13.67 11.37
CA ALA A 116 0.20 -14.32 10.98
C ALA A 116 -0.32 -15.30 12.05
N SER A 117 0.53 -15.75 12.97
CA SER A 117 0.14 -16.59 14.12
C SER A 117 -0.49 -15.81 15.28
N ALA A 118 -0.34 -14.47 15.30
CA ALA A 118 -0.83 -13.66 16.42
C ALA A 118 -2.31 -13.33 16.31
N MET A 119 -2.83 -13.15 15.09
CA MET A 119 -4.23 -12.82 14.82
C MET A 119 -4.60 -13.03 13.35
N THR A 120 -5.90 -13.17 13.06
CA THR A 120 -6.43 -13.20 11.69
C THR A 120 -6.39 -11.80 11.04
N ILE A 121 -6.73 -11.70 9.75
CA ILE A 121 -6.88 -10.40 9.08
C ILE A 121 -8.01 -9.59 9.72
N GLU A 122 -9.14 -10.25 9.98
CA GLU A 122 -10.35 -9.63 10.52
C GLU A 122 -10.11 -9.05 11.91
N GLN A 123 -9.41 -9.79 12.78
CA GLN A 123 -8.99 -9.31 14.10
C GLN A 123 -8.01 -8.14 14.02
N ALA A 124 -7.06 -8.18 13.08
CA ALA A 124 -6.14 -7.06 12.88
C ALA A 124 -6.87 -5.81 12.38
N ALA A 125 -7.82 -5.97 11.46
CA ALA A 125 -8.64 -4.88 10.95
C ALA A 125 -9.49 -4.27 12.06
N GLU A 126 -10.22 -5.07 12.82
CA GLU A 126 -11.02 -4.63 13.97
C GLU A 126 -10.18 -3.81 14.97
N LYS A 127 -8.99 -4.30 15.31
CA LYS A 127 -8.13 -3.68 16.32
C LYS A 127 -7.36 -2.46 15.82
N HIS A 128 -6.91 -2.46 14.57
CA HIS A 128 -5.89 -1.52 14.09
C HIS A 128 -6.30 -0.65 12.91
N LEU A 129 -7.31 -1.04 12.12
CA LEU A 129 -7.74 -0.25 10.96
C LEU A 129 -8.16 1.17 11.33
N PRO A 130 -8.96 1.42 12.40
CA PRO A 130 -9.34 2.79 12.75
C PRO A 130 -8.14 3.69 13.07
N ALA A 131 -7.12 3.16 13.75
CA ALA A 131 -5.89 3.90 14.02
C ALA A 131 -5.07 4.13 12.74
N LEU A 132 -4.97 3.12 11.88
CA LEU A 132 -4.25 3.19 10.61
C LEU A 132 -4.86 4.24 9.68
N GLN A 133 -6.19 4.30 9.58
CA GLN A 133 -6.92 5.31 8.80
C GLN A 133 -6.76 6.72 9.39
N ARG A 134 -6.78 6.88 10.72
CA ARG A 134 -6.51 8.18 11.35
C ARG A 134 -5.10 8.69 11.02
N VAL A 135 -4.09 7.82 11.12
CA VAL A 135 -2.70 8.19 10.79
C VAL A 135 -2.56 8.48 9.29
N ALA A 136 -3.22 7.70 8.43
CA ALA A 136 -3.26 8.00 7.00
C ALA A 136 -3.79 9.41 6.75
N LYS A 137 -4.95 9.75 7.32
CA LYS A 137 -5.54 11.09 7.19
C LYS A 137 -4.60 12.21 7.65
N GLN A 138 -3.91 12.04 8.77
CA GLN A 138 -2.93 13.02 9.25
C GLN A 138 -1.75 13.20 8.28
N ILE A 139 -1.30 12.13 7.65
CA ILE A 139 -0.25 12.19 6.61
C ILE A 139 -0.78 12.95 5.39
N GLU A 140 -1.99 12.64 4.94
CA GLU A 140 -2.65 13.28 3.79
C GLU A 140 -2.79 14.81 4.02
N GLU A 141 -3.30 15.23 5.18
CA GLU A 141 -3.40 16.64 5.59
C GLU A 141 -2.03 17.35 5.61
N GLY A 142 -0.98 16.65 6.06
CA GLY A 142 0.39 17.16 6.06
C GLY A 142 0.96 17.35 4.64
N VAL A 143 0.65 16.44 3.71
CA VAL A 143 1.06 16.54 2.30
C VAL A 143 0.39 17.74 1.63
N GLU A 144 -0.91 17.95 1.85
CA GLU A 144 -1.65 19.10 1.31
C GLU A 144 -1.07 20.43 1.82
N SER A 145 -0.79 20.50 3.12
CA SER A 145 -0.18 21.67 3.75
C SER A 145 1.19 22.02 3.14
N GLN A 146 2.03 21.01 2.85
CA GLN A 146 3.32 21.24 2.21
C GLN A 146 3.20 21.59 0.72
N ALA A 147 2.24 21.02 0.00
CA ALA A 147 1.98 21.37 -1.40
C ALA A 147 1.60 22.85 -1.55
N ILE A 148 0.76 23.37 -0.64
CA ILE A 148 0.39 24.80 -0.57
C ILE A 148 1.63 25.67 -0.33
N LEU A 149 2.50 25.28 0.61
CA LEU A 149 3.73 26.02 0.91
C LEU A 149 4.73 26.04 -0.26
N VAL A 150 4.86 24.93 -1.01
CA VAL A 150 5.72 24.86 -2.19
C VAL A 150 5.14 25.67 -3.35
N ALA A 151 3.83 25.62 -3.57
CA ALA A 151 3.15 26.41 -4.59
C ALA A 151 3.29 27.92 -4.33
N GLY A 152 3.09 28.36 -3.07
CA GLY A 152 3.27 29.76 -2.66
C GLY A 152 4.70 30.29 -2.79
N ARG A 153 5.72 29.41 -2.69
CA ARG A 153 7.12 29.78 -2.95
C ARG A 153 7.43 29.93 -4.45
N ARG A 154 6.75 29.18 -5.32
CA ARG A 154 6.96 29.25 -6.78
C ARG A 154 6.31 30.48 -7.42
N SER A 155 5.19 30.96 -6.88
CA SER A 155 4.52 32.19 -7.36
C SER A 155 5.21 33.48 -6.90
N GLY A 156 6.17 33.42 -5.97
CA GLY A 156 6.95 34.58 -5.49
C GLY A 156 8.21 34.91 -6.31
N VAL A 157 8.50 34.17 -7.39
CA VAL A 157 9.69 34.40 -8.23
C VAL A 157 9.26 34.97 -9.59
N HIS A 158 8.75 36.20 -9.60
CA HIS A 158 8.74 37.11 -10.75
C HIS A 158 8.44 38.52 -10.23
N LEU A 159 9.49 39.24 -9.83
CA LEU A 159 9.56 40.70 -9.76
C LEU A 159 11.02 41.06 -9.43
N ARG A 160 11.85 41.11 -10.47
CA ARG A 160 12.98 42.03 -10.64
C ARG A 160 13.59 41.83 -12.03
#